data_AF-A0A8X8CMT8-F1
#
_entry.id   AF-A0A8X8CMT8-F1
#
_cell.length_a   1.000
_cell.length_b   1.000
_cell.length_c   1.000
_cell.angle_alpha   90.00
_cell.angle_beta   90.00
_cell.angle_gamma   90.00
#
_symmetry.space_group_name_H-M   'P 1'
#
loop_
_entity.id
_entity.type
_entity.pdbx_description
1 polymer ?
#
loop_
_entity_poly.entity_id
_entity_poly.type
_entity_poly.pdbx_seq_one_letter_code
_entity_poly.pdbx_strand_id
1 'polypeptide(L)'
;MPLPLAYKLEFLSQQVARRADPIQDATVICKVRKEVGPCIELRVDANRKWTYEEAIQFGFLVKDCDLQYIEEPVENVDDIVKFCEETGLPAALMM
;
A
#
# COMPACT_ATOMS: atom_id res chain seq x y z
N MET A 1 -18.23 -5.12 -35.90
CA MET A 1 -17.09 -4.94 -34.98
C MET A 1 -17.63 -4.96 -33.56
N PRO A 2 -17.31 -5.95 -32.73
CA PRO A 2 -17.55 -5.79 -31.31
C PRO A 2 -16.54 -4.77 -30.76
N LEU A 3 -17.03 -3.83 -29.96
CA LEU A 3 -16.24 -2.87 -29.19
C LEU A 3 -15.29 -3.61 -28.23
N PRO A 4 -14.15 -3.02 -27.82
CA PRO A 4 -13.15 -3.72 -27.03
C PRO A 4 -13.74 -4.13 -25.68
N LEU A 5 -13.45 -5.37 -25.26
CA LEU A 5 -13.60 -5.84 -23.89
C LEU A 5 -13.12 -4.73 -22.95
N ALA A 6 -13.96 -4.38 -21.98
CA ALA A 6 -13.55 -3.61 -20.82
C ALA A 6 -12.22 -4.19 -20.30
N TYR A 7 -11.15 -3.41 -20.36
CA TYR A 7 -9.99 -3.67 -19.52
C TYR A 7 -10.52 -3.61 -18.10
N LYS A 8 -10.81 -4.77 -17.50
CA LYS A 8 -10.92 -4.87 -16.06
C LYS A 8 -9.60 -4.30 -15.56
N LEU A 9 -9.64 -3.16 -14.87
CA LEU A 9 -8.52 -2.71 -14.05
C LEU A 9 -8.33 -3.82 -13.01
N GLU A 10 -7.47 -4.78 -13.34
CA GLU A 10 -7.08 -5.83 -12.42
C GLU A 10 -6.32 -5.14 -11.29
N PHE A 11 -6.77 -5.40 -10.08
CA PHE A 11 -6.12 -4.91 -8.88
C PHE A 11 -5.69 -6.10 -8.03
N LEU A 12 -4.58 -5.92 -7.33
CA LEU A 12 -4.06 -6.89 -6.38
C LEU A 12 -3.95 -6.22 -5.02
N SER A 13 -4.67 -6.77 -4.03
CA SER A 13 -4.54 -6.38 -2.63
C SER A 13 -3.60 -7.34 -1.92
N GLN A 14 -2.61 -6.81 -1.20
CA GLN A 14 -1.66 -7.59 -0.40
C GLN A 14 -1.66 -7.15 1.06
N GLN A 15 -1.72 -8.12 1.95
CA GLN A 15 -1.70 -7.86 3.37
C GLN A 15 -0.26 -7.65 3.84
N VAL A 16 0.00 -6.51 4.48
CA VAL A 16 1.29 -6.13 5.06
C VAL A 16 1.18 -6.12 6.59
N ALA A 17 2.24 -5.69 7.29
CA ALA A 17 2.35 -5.81 8.74
C ALA A 17 2.11 -7.25 9.23
N ARG A 18 2.56 -8.23 8.41
CA ARG A 18 2.55 -9.66 8.75
C ARG A 18 3.90 -10.12 9.27
N ARG A 19 4.94 -9.33 8.99
CA ARG A 19 6.31 -9.58 9.40
C ARG A 19 6.63 -8.71 10.60
N ALA A 20 7.65 -9.11 11.36
CA ALA A 20 8.12 -8.35 12.51
C ALA A 20 8.80 -7.02 12.14
N ASP A 21 9.07 -6.79 10.85
CA ASP A 21 9.84 -5.63 10.38
C ASP A 21 9.17 -5.04 9.11
N PRO A 22 8.75 -3.76 9.14
CA PRO A 22 8.16 -3.05 8.01
C PRO A 22 9.04 -3.04 6.74
N ILE A 23 10.38 -3.09 6.89
CA ILE A 23 11.31 -3.16 5.75
C ILE A 23 11.08 -4.43 4.95
N GLN A 24 10.80 -5.55 5.62
CA GLN A 24 10.60 -6.83 4.94
C GLN A 24 9.29 -6.83 4.15
N ASP A 25 8.23 -6.24 4.71
CA ASP A 25 6.98 -6.04 4.00
C ASP A 25 7.16 -5.12 2.79
N ALA A 26 7.86 -3.99 2.93
CA ALA A 26 8.20 -3.11 1.81
C ALA A 26 9.00 -3.83 0.72
N THR A 27 9.99 -4.63 1.10
CA THR A 27 10.79 -5.44 0.17
C THR A 27 9.92 -6.40 -0.65
N VAL A 28 8.90 -6.99 -0.03
CA VAL A 28 7.96 -7.87 -0.72
C VAL A 28 7.09 -7.09 -1.69
N ILE A 29 6.57 -5.94 -1.29
CA ILE A 29 5.76 -5.09 -2.17
C ILE A 29 6.57 -4.60 -3.39
N CYS A 30 7.83 -4.18 -3.18
CA CYS A 30 8.73 -3.83 -4.27
C CYS A 30 8.95 -4.99 -5.26
N LYS A 31 9.04 -6.23 -4.76
CA LYS A 31 9.12 -7.42 -5.62
C LYS A 31 7.82 -7.68 -6.36
N VAL A 32 6.68 -7.62 -5.68
CA VAL A 32 5.35 -7.79 -6.30
C VAL A 32 5.17 -6.78 -7.43
N ARG A 33 5.45 -5.49 -7.20
CA ARG A 33 5.38 -4.46 -8.25
C ARG A 33 6.25 -4.80 -9.47
N LYS A 34 7.48 -5.29 -9.26
CA LYS A 34 8.36 -5.70 -10.37
C LYS A 34 7.79 -6.86 -11.18
N GLU A 35 7.15 -7.81 -10.53
CA GLU A 35 6.57 -8.99 -11.19
C GLU A 35 5.27 -8.69 -11.94
N VAL A 36 4.36 -7.91 -11.33
CA VAL A 36 3.04 -7.64 -11.93
C VAL A 36 3.07 -6.50 -12.95
N GLY A 37 4.15 -5.71 -12.98
CA GLY A 37 4.28 -4.55 -13.85
C GLY A 37 3.42 -3.35 -13.40
N PRO A 38 3.47 -2.22 -14.12
CA PRO A 38 2.80 -0.98 -13.70
C PRO A 38 1.30 -0.95 -13.99
N CYS A 39 0.78 -1.83 -14.86
CA CYS A 39 -0.62 -1.79 -15.30
C CYS A 39 -1.61 -2.37 -14.27
N ILE A 40 -1.11 -3.08 -13.26
CA ILE A 40 -1.93 -3.67 -12.21
C ILE A 40 -1.98 -2.70 -11.03
N GLU A 41 -3.17 -2.31 -10.60
CA GLU A 41 -3.34 -1.46 -9.42
C GLU A 41 -2.96 -2.25 -8.16
N LEU A 42 -2.06 -1.72 -7.33
CA LEU A 42 -1.64 -2.36 -6.10
C LEU A 42 -2.22 -1.65 -4.88
N ARG A 43 -2.78 -2.44 -3.98
CA ARG A 43 -3.29 -1.98 -2.67
C ARG A 43 -2.64 -2.80 -1.58
N VAL A 44 -2.45 -2.20 -0.42
CA VAL A 44 -1.94 -2.92 0.75
C VAL A 44 -2.81 -2.65 1.96
N ASP A 45 -2.82 -3.58 2.91
CA ASP A 45 -3.60 -3.46 4.15
C ASP A 45 -2.73 -3.85 5.34
N ALA A 46 -2.51 -2.89 6.25
CA ALA A 46 -1.70 -3.06 7.46
C ALA A 46 -2.51 -3.42 8.71
N ASN A 47 -3.85 -3.41 8.65
CA ASN A 47 -4.75 -3.72 9.75
C ASN A 47 -4.41 -2.99 11.07
N ARG A 48 -3.99 -1.72 11.02
CA ARG A 48 -3.62 -0.90 12.19
C ARG A 48 -2.50 -1.51 13.06
N LYS A 49 -1.59 -2.31 12.49
CA LYS A 49 -0.58 -3.03 13.28
C LYS A 49 0.74 -2.30 13.51
N TRP A 50 1.01 -1.24 12.75
CA TRP A 50 2.26 -0.50 12.85
C TRP A 50 2.14 0.68 13.79
N THR A 51 3.22 0.96 14.53
CA THR A 51 3.40 2.28 15.13
C THR A 51 3.53 3.33 14.02
N TYR A 52 3.45 4.61 14.39
CA TYR A 52 3.65 5.70 13.44
C TYR A 52 5.00 5.59 12.71
N GLU A 53 6.09 5.35 13.44
CA GLU A 53 7.45 5.26 12.90
C GLU A 53 7.61 4.08 11.93
N GLU A 54 7.03 2.94 12.28
CA GLU A 54 7.03 1.74 11.44
C GLU A 54 6.28 1.96 10.13
N ALA A 55 5.12 2.60 10.19
CA ALA A 55 4.34 2.94 9.01
C ALA A 55 5.09 3.93 8.11
N ILE A 56 5.67 5.00 8.68
CA ILE A 56 6.49 5.97 7.94
C ILE A 56 7.66 5.27 7.23
N GLN A 57 8.34 4.36 7.92
CA GLN A 57 9.44 3.59 7.34
C GLN A 57 8.97 2.75 6.14
N PHE A 58 7.83 2.06 6.25
CA PHE A 58 7.24 1.34 5.12
C PHE A 58 6.88 2.29 3.97
N GLY A 59 6.16 3.38 4.27
CA GLY A 59 5.67 4.34 3.28
C GLY A 59 6.78 4.93 2.42
N PHE A 60 7.90 5.33 3.02
CA PHE A 60 9.05 5.83 2.26
C PHE A 60 9.71 4.79 1.35
N LEU A 61 9.73 3.52 1.77
CA LEU A 61 10.35 2.44 1.00
C LEU A 61 9.52 2.01 -0.21
N VAL A 62 8.21 2.22 -0.18
CA VAL A 62 7.28 1.82 -1.26
C VAL A 62 6.84 2.99 -2.15
N LYS A 63 7.43 4.17 -2.02
CA LYS A 63 7.04 5.38 -2.80
C LYS A 63 7.01 5.16 -4.31
N ASP A 64 7.93 4.33 -4.83
CA ASP A 64 8.07 4.04 -6.26
C ASP A 64 7.26 2.80 -6.68
N CYS A 65 6.45 2.23 -5.77
CA CYS A 65 5.60 1.08 -6.04
C CYS A 65 4.22 1.44 -6.59
N ASP A 66 3.90 2.73 -6.74
CA ASP A 66 2.64 3.21 -7.31
C ASP A 66 1.43 2.49 -6.67
N LEU A 67 1.38 2.53 -5.33
CA LEU A 67 0.27 1.94 -4.58
C LEU A 67 -0.92 2.88 -4.68
N GLN A 68 -2.08 2.33 -5.02
CA GLN A 68 -3.32 3.11 -5.10
C GLN A 68 -3.70 3.68 -3.72
N TYR A 69 -3.59 2.84 -2.68
CA TYR A 69 -3.71 3.23 -1.28
C TYR A 69 -3.19 2.14 -0.35
N ILE A 70 -2.98 2.52 0.92
CA ILE A 70 -2.82 1.62 2.07
C ILE A 70 -4.06 1.67 2.96
N GLU A 71 -4.62 0.52 3.32
CA GLU A 71 -5.67 0.39 4.31
C GLU A 71 -5.05 0.36 5.71
N GLU A 72 -5.61 1.16 6.61
CA GLU A 72 -5.30 1.11 8.03
C GLU A 72 -3.78 1.17 8.37
N PRO A 73 -3.04 2.18 7.87
CA PRO A 73 -1.56 2.19 7.89
C PRO A 73 -0.95 2.25 9.28
N VAL A 74 -1.63 2.88 10.23
CA VAL A 74 -1.12 3.17 11.58
C VAL A 74 -2.11 2.70 12.64
N GLU A 75 -1.60 2.33 13.81
CA GLU A 75 -2.42 1.91 14.96
C GLU A 75 -3.36 3.00 15.45
N ASN A 76 -2.89 4.25 15.46
CA ASN A 76 -3.63 5.41 15.90
C ASN A 76 -4.20 6.18 14.71
N VAL A 77 -5.53 6.28 14.64
CA VAL A 77 -6.26 6.91 13.53
C VAL A 77 -5.92 8.40 13.39
N ASP A 78 -5.62 9.09 14.50
CA ASP A 78 -5.31 10.52 14.48
C ASP A 78 -4.00 10.82 13.73
N ASP A 79 -3.11 9.83 13.60
CA ASP A 79 -1.82 9.97 12.92
C ASP A 79 -1.90 9.74 11.40
N ILE A 80 -3.06 9.30 10.86
CA ILE A 80 -3.21 8.96 9.43
C ILE A 80 -3.00 10.18 8.53
N VAL A 81 -3.53 11.35 8.91
CA VAL A 81 -3.36 12.57 8.11
C VAL A 81 -1.89 12.92 8.00
N LYS A 82 -1.18 12.90 9.14
CA LYS A 82 0.25 13.17 9.22
C LYS A 82 1.07 12.16 8.40
N PHE A 83 0.72 10.88 8.49
CA PHE A 83 1.33 9.81 7.69
C PHE A 83 1.20 10.07 6.18
N CYS A 84 0.00 10.43 5.71
CA CYS A 84 -0.26 10.76 4.30
C CYS A 84 0.55 11.98 3.85
N GLU A 85 0.64 13.01 4.68
CA GLU A 85 1.42 14.22 4.39
C GLU A 85 2.92 13.94 4.30
N GLU A 86 3.47 13.12 5.19
CA GLU A 86 4.91 12.81 5.22
C GLU A 86 5.33 11.85 4.10
N THR A 87 4.52 10.81 3.82
CA THR A 87 4.90 9.76 2.85
C THR A 87 4.39 10.01 1.44
N GLY A 88 3.34 10.83 1.29
CA GLY A 88 2.59 10.99 0.04
C GLY A 88 1.74 9.77 -0.33
N LEU A 89 1.69 8.73 0.51
CA LEU A 89 0.93 7.51 0.24
C LEU A 89 -0.53 7.67 0.69
N PRO A 90 -1.52 7.58 -0.21
CA PRO A 90 -2.93 7.69 0.18
C PRO A 90 -3.34 6.58 1.14
N ALA A 91 -4.07 6.95 2.20
CA ALA A 91 -4.64 5.99 3.14
C ALA A 91 -6.15 5.82 2.90
N ALA A 92 -6.64 4.60 3.14
CA ALA A 92 -8.06 4.27 3.18
C ALA A 92 -8.43 3.73 4.56
N LEU A 93 -9.64 4.06 5.00
CA LEU A 93 -10.26 3.54 6.21
C LEU A 93 -11.48 2.73 5.81
N MET A 94 -11.63 1.51 6.34
CA MET A 94 -12.89 0.80 6.27
C MET A 94 -13.80 1.32 7.40
N MET A 95 -15.01 1.77 7.02
CA MET A 95 -16.10 2.14 7.94
C MET A 95 -16.87 0.91 8.39
#